data_AF-K6VMV2-F1
#
_entry.id   AF-K6VMV2-F1
#
_cell.length_a   1.000
_cell.length_b   1.000
_cell.length_c   1.000
_cell.angle_alpha   90.00
_cell.angle_beta   90.00
_cell.angle_gamma   90.00
#
_symmetry.space_group_name_H-M   'P 1'
#
loop_
_entity.id
_entity.type
_entity.pdbx_description
1 polymer ?
#
loop_
_entity_poly.entity_id
_entity_poly.type
_entity_poly.pdbx_seq_one_letter_code
_entity_poly.pdbx_strand_id
1 'polypeptide(L)'
;MSRRLTSLVARCLPPVALLPLAFVTTSFAADTTSEQVVARVVARYSPVVDTAGNTWRSRTGFIGTDRNSRSLVGTDILGTTDDLLYQETTFGTTGYTLPVAAGRYRVRLLMVENYWTKAGQRVFDVSAEGHPALDKVDIAGAVGARTAYDRTFETDVTDGSLDMTFTKVVDNPQFSAIEVTKIATTTTAPTPEPTTTTPAPTPTTTTPTPTPTTTTPSPQTVQPTPADNQPGHAPIPLAPDSPWTSRIENAPLDPNSAQMSANLRKDVIENWGGIAAFNSGHYNASFYPVPADQPRIDVDFWNCQKKTWIDPNLTTGPAYFRQVPVPDYARPAAGSDGEMSIYDPQTDQLWEFWQMRRNTTTGRWEACWGGRIDKVSTNQGIFPRWYGATGTGVAMAAGMISLDEVRKGSINHAMYLAAMNIQQYPEISWPALRGDGNLVDPNVVREGQRLRLDPNLDLDRYNLTPVGRMVAEAAKKYGFIVSDRSGSVAVIGEAGLREQSLTGTNPWPGLLGGTPSYEVMRNFPWEAIQVVAKDWGAPAN
;
A
#
# COMPACT_ATOMS: atom_id res chain seq x y z
N MET A 1 -99.23 -24.70 -5.15
CA MET A 1 -100.01 -25.68 -4.37
C MET A 1 -99.27 -25.99 -3.07
N SER A 2 -99.98 -26.43 -2.02
CA SER A 2 -99.54 -26.35 -0.62
C SER A 2 -98.98 -27.66 -0.05
N ARG A 3 -97.99 -27.56 0.85
CA ARG A 3 -97.85 -28.19 2.19
C ARG A 3 -96.36 -28.28 2.56
N ARG A 4 -95.88 -28.11 3.79
CA ARG A 4 -96.33 -27.60 5.11
C ARG A 4 -95.08 -27.79 6.01
N LEU A 5 -94.74 -26.87 6.90
CA LEU A 5 -93.70 -27.13 7.93
C LEU A 5 -94.20 -28.16 8.95
N THR A 6 -93.31 -29.02 9.47
CA THR A 6 -93.15 -29.27 10.92
C THR A 6 -91.88 -30.05 11.28
N SER A 7 -90.97 -29.37 11.97
CA SER A 7 -90.43 -29.68 13.32
C SER A 7 -89.86 -31.08 13.72
N LEU A 8 -88.70 -30.98 14.40
CA LEU A 8 -88.25 -31.71 15.61
C LEU A 8 -87.49 -33.07 15.54
N VAL A 9 -86.17 -32.95 15.78
CA VAL A 9 -85.32 -33.65 16.80
C VAL A 9 -85.07 -35.17 16.72
N ALA A 10 -83.78 -35.47 16.48
CA ALA A 10 -82.88 -36.46 17.08
C ALA A 10 -83.35 -37.88 17.48
N ARG A 11 -82.56 -38.87 17.04
CA ARG A 11 -82.28 -40.14 17.75
C ARG A 11 -80.78 -40.49 17.65
N CYS A 12 -80.21 -41.02 18.74
CA CYS A 12 -78.84 -41.55 18.79
C CYS A 12 -78.75 -43.00 18.31
N LEU A 13 -77.53 -43.41 17.88
CA LEU A 13 -76.88 -44.75 17.92
C LEU A 13 -75.87 -44.87 16.75
N PRO A 14 -74.89 -45.80 16.77
CA PRO A 14 -73.83 -46.08 17.75
C PRO A 14 -72.41 -45.80 17.13
N PRO A 15 -71.27 -45.98 17.83
CA PRO A 15 -69.96 -45.72 17.24
C PRO A 15 -69.52 -46.81 16.24
N VAL A 16 -68.94 -46.39 15.12
CA VAL A 16 -68.30 -47.27 14.12
C VAL A 16 -66.82 -46.89 14.02
N ALA A 17 -65.93 -47.88 14.04
CA ALA A 17 -64.49 -47.67 13.95
C ALA A 17 -64.08 -47.17 12.55
N LEU A 18 -63.29 -46.10 12.48
CA LEU A 18 -62.56 -45.72 11.27
C LEU A 18 -61.14 -46.29 11.33
N LEU A 19 -60.72 -46.96 10.25
CA LEU A 19 -59.30 -47.21 10.00
C LEU A 19 -58.58 -45.87 9.73
N PRO A 20 -57.34 -45.68 10.20
CA PRO A 20 -56.54 -44.52 9.82
C PRO A 20 -56.16 -44.61 8.34
N LEU A 21 -56.57 -43.60 7.57
CA LEU A 21 -56.15 -43.46 6.17
C LEU A 21 -54.71 -42.92 6.15
N ALA A 22 -53.75 -43.76 5.75
CA ALA A 22 -52.36 -43.35 5.66
C ALA A 22 -52.15 -42.39 4.47
N PHE A 23 -51.97 -41.09 4.75
CA PHE A 23 -51.50 -40.13 3.77
C PHE A 23 -50.01 -40.37 3.50
N VAL A 24 -49.66 -40.75 2.27
CA VAL A 24 -48.28 -40.73 1.79
C VAL A 24 -47.92 -39.28 1.49
N THR A 25 -47.27 -38.60 2.45
CA THR A 25 -46.68 -37.28 2.20
C THR A 25 -45.32 -37.43 1.55
N THR A 26 -45.24 -37.18 0.25
CA THR A 26 -43.97 -36.96 -0.44
C THR A 26 -43.34 -35.67 0.07
N SER A 27 -42.37 -35.77 0.98
CA SER A 27 -41.54 -34.65 1.39
C SER A 27 -40.60 -34.28 0.25
N PHE A 28 -40.74 -33.09 -0.30
CA PHE A 28 -39.68 -32.48 -1.10
C PHE A 28 -38.66 -31.87 -0.12
N ALA A 29 -37.42 -32.33 -0.18
CA ALA A 29 -36.33 -31.63 0.50
C ALA A 29 -36.20 -30.22 -0.09
N ALA A 30 -36.41 -29.20 0.72
CA ALA A 30 -36.06 -27.84 0.36
C ALA A 30 -34.55 -27.68 0.55
N ASP A 31 -33.81 -27.47 -0.53
CA ASP A 31 -32.43 -27.01 -0.46
C ASP A 31 -32.43 -25.60 0.14
N THR A 32 -32.09 -25.49 1.42
CA THR A 32 -31.88 -24.20 2.05
C THR A 32 -30.51 -23.67 1.65
N THR A 33 -30.52 -22.67 0.77
CA THR A 33 -29.32 -21.91 0.42
C THR A 33 -29.11 -20.81 1.46
N SER A 34 -27.96 -20.82 2.13
CA SER A 34 -27.54 -19.72 3.00
C SER A 34 -26.43 -18.91 2.34
N GLU A 35 -26.44 -17.60 2.56
CA GLU A 35 -25.54 -16.64 1.92
C GLU A 35 -24.82 -15.81 2.99
N GLN A 36 -23.49 -15.70 2.86
CA GLN A 36 -22.65 -14.93 3.77
C GLN A 36 -21.70 -14.03 2.99
N VAL A 37 -21.86 -12.71 3.10
CA VAL A 37 -20.88 -11.76 2.53
C VAL A 37 -19.54 -11.96 3.24
N VAL A 38 -18.51 -12.34 2.49
CA VAL A 38 -17.14 -12.56 3.02
C VAL A 38 -16.22 -11.37 2.73
N ALA A 39 -16.47 -10.61 1.66
CA ALA A 39 -15.68 -9.44 1.33
C ALA A 39 -16.50 -8.34 0.63
N ARG A 40 -16.10 -7.09 0.90
CA ARG A 40 -16.50 -5.86 0.21
C ARG A 40 -15.24 -5.03 0.05
N VAL A 41 -14.82 -4.80 -1.18
CA VAL A 41 -13.60 -4.06 -1.52
C VAL A 41 -13.95 -3.00 -2.56
N VAL A 42 -13.56 -1.75 -2.32
CA VAL A 42 -13.69 -0.65 -3.27
C VAL A 42 -12.31 -0.31 -3.84
N ALA A 43 -12.24 0.15 -5.09
CA ALA A 43 -11.00 0.56 -5.75
C ALA A 43 -10.34 1.79 -5.12
N ARG A 44 -11.01 2.49 -4.19
CA ARG A 44 -10.46 3.63 -3.45
C ARG A 44 -9.30 3.24 -2.55
N TYR A 45 -8.37 4.18 -2.38
CA TYR A 45 -7.31 4.13 -1.37
C TYR A 45 -7.82 4.20 0.08
N SER A 46 -9.06 4.64 0.32
CA SER A 46 -9.69 4.74 1.64
C SER A 46 -11.00 3.94 1.69
N PRO A 47 -11.38 3.34 2.83
CA PRO A 47 -12.63 2.62 2.97
C PRO A 47 -13.84 3.54 2.80
N VAL A 48 -14.97 2.96 2.40
CA VAL A 48 -16.25 3.64 2.17
C VAL A 48 -17.32 2.97 3.03
N VAL A 49 -18.27 3.73 3.54
CA VAL A 49 -19.52 3.19 4.11
C VAL A 49 -20.64 3.53 3.14
N ASP A 50 -21.42 2.54 2.73
CA ASP A 50 -22.57 2.74 1.84
C ASP A 50 -23.81 3.23 2.61
N THR A 51 -24.86 3.63 1.88
CA THR A 51 -26.13 4.12 2.44
C THR A 51 -26.89 3.09 3.28
N ALA A 52 -26.59 1.79 3.11
CA ALA A 52 -27.10 0.71 3.94
C ALA A 52 -26.24 0.45 5.20
N GLY A 53 -25.16 1.21 5.40
CA GLY A 53 -24.26 1.13 6.56
C GLY A 53 -23.18 0.05 6.44
N ASN A 54 -23.01 -0.58 5.28
CA ASN A 54 -21.95 -1.57 5.10
C ASN A 54 -20.60 -0.89 4.88
N THR A 55 -19.56 -1.36 5.57
CA THR A 55 -18.18 -0.94 5.31
C THR A 55 -17.58 -1.73 4.16
N TRP A 56 -17.16 -1.01 3.12
CA TRP A 56 -16.34 -1.47 2.01
C TRP A 56 -14.88 -1.13 2.31
N ARG A 57 -14.03 -2.15 2.35
CA ARG A 57 -12.59 -1.97 2.62
C ARG A 57 -11.93 -1.25 1.45
N SER A 58 -10.90 -0.47 1.74
CA SER A 58 -10.04 0.10 0.72
C SER A 58 -9.39 -1.00 -0.14
N ARG A 59 -8.89 -0.58 -1.29
CA ARG A 59 -8.31 -1.44 -2.32
C ARG A 59 -7.35 -2.51 -1.79
N THR A 60 -7.56 -3.74 -2.23
CA THR A 60 -6.70 -4.90 -1.97
C THR A 60 -6.95 -5.95 -3.07
N GLY A 61 -6.05 -6.91 -3.25
CA GLY A 61 -6.26 -8.07 -4.14
C GLY A 61 -6.06 -7.84 -5.64
N PHE A 62 -5.92 -6.60 -6.13
CA PHE A 62 -5.75 -6.33 -7.56
C PHE A 62 -4.38 -6.80 -8.10
N ILE A 63 -4.37 -7.38 -9.30
CA ILE A 63 -3.18 -7.85 -10.03
C ILE A 63 -3.05 -7.04 -11.33
N GLY A 64 -1.82 -6.70 -11.73
CA GLY A 64 -1.54 -5.78 -12.84
C GLY A 64 -1.51 -4.34 -12.33
N THR A 65 -2.06 -3.37 -13.08
CA THR A 65 -2.12 -1.99 -12.58
C THR A 65 -3.35 -1.75 -11.70
N ASP A 66 -3.14 -1.04 -10.60
CA ASP A 66 -4.19 -0.64 -9.66
C ASP A 66 -4.68 0.82 -9.89
N ARG A 67 -3.96 1.60 -10.71
CA ARG A 67 -4.26 3.01 -11.06
C ARG A 67 -5.73 3.24 -11.39
N ASN A 68 -6.27 4.41 -11.05
CA ASN A 68 -7.53 4.88 -11.60
C ASN A 68 -7.31 5.54 -12.97
N SER A 69 -8.18 5.26 -13.95
CA SER A 69 -8.19 5.92 -15.27
C SER A 69 -8.59 7.38 -15.19
N ARG A 70 -9.60 7.70 -14.38
CA ARG A 70 -10.07 9.07 -14.11
C ARG A 70 -10.89 9.13 -12.83
N SER A 71 -10.46 9.95 -11.88
CA SER A 71 -11.26 10.25 -10.69
C SER A 71 -12.54 11.01 -11.07
N LEU A 72 -13.67 10.55 -10.55
CA LEU A 72 -14.96 11.24 -10.57
C LEU A 72 -15.32 11.78 -9.17
N VAL A 73 -14.38 11.87 -8.23
CA VAL A 73 -14.64 12.30 -6.85
C VAL A 73 -15.38 13.64 -6.82
N GLY A 74 -16.52 13.67 -6.12
CA GLY A 74 -17.39 14.85 -6.07
C GLY A 74 -18.32 15.03 -7.29
N THR A 75 -18.41 14.02 -8.16
CA THR A 75 -19.37 13.95 -9.27
C THR A 75 -20.47 12.94 -8.94
N ASP A 76 -21.71 13.32 -9.20
CA ASP A 76 -22.91 12.45 -9.19
C ASP A 76 -22.72 11.23 -10.11
N ILE A 77 -23.13 10.04 -9.64
CA ILE A 77 -23.10 8.80 -10.43
C ILE A 77 -24.54 8.36 -10.70
N LEU A 78 -24.95 8.43 -11.96
CA LEU A 78 -26.32 8.14 -12.36
C LEU A 78 -26.69 6.68 -12.05
N GLY A 79 -27.92 6.48 -11.56
CA GLY A 79 -28.44 5.14 -11.26
C GLY A 79 -28.07 4.57 -9.89
N THR A 80 -27.41 5.33 -9.01
CA THR A 80 -27.14 4.93 -7.62
C THR A 80 -27.34 6.11 -6.65
N THR A 81 -27.36 5.81 -5.35
CA THR A 81 -27.16 6.79 -4.26
C THR A 81 -25.83 6.56 -3.53
N ASP A 82 -25.09 5.51 -3.90
CA ASP A 82 -23.81 5.11 -3.32
C ASP A 82 -22.65 5.54 -4.22
N ASP A 83 -22.64 6.80 -4.69
CA ASP A 83 -21.59 7.39 -5.53
C ASP A 83 -20.17 7.04 -5.06
N LEU A 84 -19.99 6.97 -3.73
CA LEU A 84 -18.72 6.64 -3.12
C LEU A 84 -18.18 5.26 -3.51
N LEU A 85 -19.02 4.31 -3.94
CA LEU A 85 -18.58 3.02 -4.45
C LEU A 85 -18.10 3.06 -5.91
N TYR A 86 -18.46 4.10 -6.68
CA TYR A 86 -18.25 4.13 -8.13
C TYR A 86 -17.22 5.16 -8.63
N GLN A 87 -17.07 6.32 -7.97
CA GLN A 87 -16.26 7.43 -8.53
C GLN A 87 -14.75 7.17 -8.68
N GLU A 88 -14.22 6.09 -8.11
CA GLU A 88 -12.87 5.60 -8.38
C GLU A 88 -12.99 4.23 -9.05
N THR A 89 -12.23 4.01 -10.12
CA THR A 89 -12.10 2.69 -10.75
C THR A 89 -10.67 2.19 -10.61
N THR A 90 -10.46 0.91 -10.87
CA THR A 90 -9.16 0.45 -11.38
C THR A 90 -9.05 0.72 -12.89
N PHE A 91 -7.85 0.57 -13.44
CA PHE A 91 -7.59 0.67 -14.88
C PHE A 91 -6.35 -0.15 -15.19
N GLY A 92 -6.50 -1.11 -16.11
CA GLY A 92 -5.42 -2.01 -16.51
C GLY A 92 -5.10 -3.11 -15.49
N THR A 93 -5.98 -3.30 -14.52
CA THR A 93 -6.03 -4.53 -13.71
C THR A 93 -6.19 -5.72 -14.64
N THR A 94 -5.29 -6.69 -14.54
CA THR A 94 -5.29 -7.94 -15.31
C THR A 94 -5.83 -9.11 -14.51
N GLY A 95 -5.93 -8.98 -13.19
CA GLY A 95 -6.53 -10.00 -12.32
C GLY A 95 -6.96 -9.46 -10.96
N TYR A 96 -7.63 -10.29 -10.18
CA TYR A 96 -7.98 -9.99 -8.79
C TYR A 96 -7.92 -11.28 -7.98
N THR A 97 -7.28 -11.26 -6.81
CA THR A 97 -7.12 -12.40 -5.90
C THR A 97 -7.66 -12.04 -4.53
N LEU A 98 -8.36 -12.99 -3.89
CA LEU A 98 -8.93 -12.82 -2.56
C LEU A 98 -8.88 -14.14 -1.79
N PRO A 99 -8.07 -14.25 -0.72
CA PRO A 99 -8.06 -15.45 0.13
C PRO A 99 -9.45 -15.73 0.74
N VAL A 100 -10.04 -16.87 0.36
CA VAL A 100 -11.33 -17.36 0.85
C VAL A 100 -11.30 -18.87 0.98
N ALA A 101 -11.90 -19.43 2.03
CA ALA A 101 -11.98 -20.88 2.17
C ALA A 101 -12.75 -21.52 0.99
N ALA A 102 -12.30 -22.68 0.50
CA ALA A 102 -12.93 -23.40 -0.61
C ALA A 102 -14.47 -23.52 -0.47
N GLY A 103 -15.16 -23.48 -1.61
CA GLY A 103 -16.62 -23.51 -1.71
C GLY A 103 -17.16 -22.61 -2.83
N ARG A 104 -18.50 -22.57 -2.97
CA ARG A 104 -19.19 -21.75 -3.97
C ARG A 104 -19.30 -20.31 -3.53
N TYR A 105 -19.09 -19.39 -4.47
CA TYR A 105 -19.16 -17.95 -4.26
C TYR A 105 -19.98 -17.26 -5.35
N ARG A 106 -20.76 -16.26 -4.94
CA ARG A 106 -21.31 -15.24 -5.82
C ARG A 106 -20.43 -14.00 -5.76
N VAL A 107 -20.07 -13.48 -6.92
CA VAL A 107 -19.23 -12.29 -7.09
C VAL A 107 -20.04 -11.22 -7.80
N ARG A 108 -20.16 -10.04 -7.20
CA ARG A 108 -20.76 -8.85 -7.81
C ARG A 108 -19.68 -7.80 -8.04
N LEU A 109 -19.46 -7.46 -9.31
CA LEU A 109 -18.62 -6.34 -9.73
C LEU A 109 -19.50 -5.09 -9.92
N LEU A 110 -19.14 -4.02 -9.24
CA LEU A 110 -19.73 -2.69 -9.39
C LEU A 110 -18.84 -1.88 -10.33
N MET A 111 -19.39 -1.32 -11.40
CA MET A 111 -18.60 -0.66 -12.45
C MET A 111 -19.22 0.69 -12.88
N VAL A 112 -18.39 1.56 -13.43
CA VAL A 112 -18.78 2.78 -14.14
C VAL A 112 -17.80 3.01 -15.30
N GLU A 113 -18.24 3.57 -16.42
CA GLU A 113 -17.30 4.18 -17.38
C GLU A 113 -17.04 5.63 -16.98
N ASN A 114 -15.78 5.92 -16.69
CA ASN A 114 -15.30 7.22 -16.22
C ASN A 114 -14.46 7.98 -17.28
N TYR A 115 -14.04 7.33 -18.36
CA TYR A 115 -13.15 7.90 -19.36
C TYR A 115 -13.82 7.99 -20.75
N TRP A 116 -14.30 6.87 -21.28
CA TRP A 116 -14.93 6.79 -22.59
C TRP A 116 -16.40 7.23 -22.57
N THR A 117 -16.97 7.49 -23.76
CA THR A 117 -18.32 8.08 -23.89
C THR A 117 -19.19 7.42 -24.95
N LYS A 118 -18.68 6.40 -25.65
CA LYS A 118 -19.40 5.66 -26.70
C LYS A 118 -19.18 4.16 -26.51
N ALA A 119 -20.15 3.38 -26.99
CA ALA A 119 -20.05 1.93 -27.09
C ALA A 119 -18.78 1.49 -27.84
N GLY A 120 -18.25 0.33 -27.47
CA GLY A 120 -17.12 -0.34 -28.10
C GLY A 120 -15.75 0.30 -27.84
N GLN A 121 -15.66 1.42 -27.11
CA GLN A 121 -14.36 2.08 -26.82
C GLN A 121 -13.56 1.35 -25.73
N ARG A 122 -14.24 0.69 -24.79
CA ARG A 122 -13.66 -0.24 -23.83
C ARG A 122 -14.50 -1.51 -23.83
N VAL A 123 -13.84 -2.61 -24.13
CA VAL A 123 -14.42 -3.96 -24.08
C VAL A 123 -13.38 -4.87 -23.45
N PHE A 124 -13.80 -5.67 -22.48
CA PHE A 124 -12.98 -6.67 -21.82
C PHE A 124 -13.80 -7.90 -21.41
N ASP A 125 -13.13 -9.04 -21.25
CA ASP A 125 -13.71 -10.27 -20.72
C ASP A 125 -13.25 -10.47 -19.26
N VAL A 126 -14.02 -11.25 -18.49
CA VAL A 126 -13.72 -11.65 -17.11
C VAL A 126 -13.82 -13.17 -17.00
N SER A 127 -12.82 -13.79 -16.38
CA SER A 127 -12.84 -15.19 -15.94
C SER A 127 -12.56 -15.28 -14.44
N ALA A 128 -13.04 -16.33 -13.79
CA ALA A 128 -12.78 -16.66 -12.39
C ALA A 128 -12.50 -18.17 -12.27
N GLU A 129 -11.58 -18.58 -11.39
CA GLU A 129 -11.19 -19.99 -11.21
C GLU A 129 -10.77 -20.69 -12.51
N GLY A 130 -10.14 -19.94 -13.44
CA GLY A 130 -9.78 -20.42 -14.77
C GLY A 130 -10.95 -20.58 -15.77
N HIS A 131 -12.17 -20.23 -15.39
CA HIS A 131 -13.39 -20.39 -16.20
C HIS A 131 -14.00 -19.03 -16.64
N PRO A 132 -14.52 -18.90 -17.87
CA PRO A 132 -15.20 -17.67 -18.32
C PRO A 132 -16.39 -17.30 -17.43
N ALA A 133 -16.48 -16.02 -17.03
CA ALA A 133 -17.48 -15.51 -16.09
C ALA A 133 -18.36 -14.39 -16.68
N LEU A 134 -17.76 -13.43 -17.38
CA LEU A 134 -18.47 -12.36 -18.12
C LEU A 134 -17.76 -12.13 -19.45
N ASP A 135 -18.49 -12.12 -20.57
CA ASP A 135 -17.96 -11.79 -21.88
C ASP A 135 -18.32 -10.35 -22.31
N LYS A 136 -17.41 -9.73 -23.08
CA LYS A 136 -17.59 -8.47 -23.82
C LYS A 136 -18.22 -7.35 -22.97
N VAL A 137 -17.67 -7.11 -21.79
CA VAL A 137 -18.11 -6.06 -20.87
C VAL A 137 -17.81 -4.69 -21.50
N ASP A 138 -18.86 -4.02 -21.96
CA ASP A 138 -18.85 -2.65 -22.50
C ASP A 138 -19.79 -1.76 -21.66
N ILE A 139 -19.21 -1.06 -20.68
CA ILE A 139 -19.97 -0.27 -19.71
C ILE A 139 -20.60 0.96 -20.40
N ALA A 140 -19.86 1.63 -21.29
CA ALA A 140 -20.36 2.78 -22.04
C ALA A 140 -21.46 2.40 -23.03
N GLY A 141 -21.38 1.22 -23.65
CA GLY A 141 -22.42 0.69 -24.52
C GLY A 141 -23.67 0.23 -23.77
N ALA A 142 -23.52 -0.25 -22.53
CA ALA A 142 -24.64 -0.69 -21.70
C ALA A 142 -25.41 0.47 -21.05
N VAL A 143 -24.72 1.45 -20.44
CA VAL A 143 -25.36 2.49 -19.61
C VAL A 143 -24.82 3.91 -19.83
N GLY A 144 -23.86 4.09 -20.72
CA GLY A 144 -23.17 5.37 -20.94
C GLY A 144 -22.12 5.71 -19.86
N ALA A 145 -21.54 6.90 -19.96
CA ALA A 145 -20.53 7.38 -19.03
C ALA A 145 -21.14 7.95 -17.75
N ARG A 146 -20.50 7.69 -16.61
CA ARG A 146 -20.92 8.10 -15.26
C ARG A 146 -22.27 7.53 -14.79
N THR A 147 -22.63 6.34 -15.29
CA THR A 147 -23.79 5.57 -14.84
C THR A 147 -23.32 4.27 -14.18
N ALA A 148 -23.90 3.91 -13.03
CA ALA A 148 -23.60 2.66 -12.34
C ALA A 148 -24.00 1.43 -13.18
N TYR A 149 -23.15 0.40 -13.19
CA TYR A 149 -23.36 -0.85 -13.91
C TYR A 149 -22.84 -2.04 -13.11
N ASP A 150 -23.76 -2.80 -12.51
CA ASP A 150 -23.43 -3.99 -11.73
C ASP A 150 -23.54 -5.26 -12.58
N ARG A 151 -22.57 -6.17 -12.41
CA ARG A 151 -22.63 -7.52 -12.99
C ARG A 151 -22.27 -8.57 -11.94
N THR A 152 -23.05 -9.65 -11.95
CA THR A 152 -22.94 -10.73 -10.97
C THR A 152 -22.76 -12.07 -11.67
N PHE A 153 -21.89 -12.91 -11.14
CA PHE A 153 -21.70 -14.30 -11.58
C PHE A 153 -21.41 -15.20 -10.35
N GLU A 154 -21.37 -16.52 -10.56
CA GLU A 154 -21.02 -17.50 -9.52
C GLU A 154 -19.82 -18.33 -9.96
N THR A 155 -19.00 -18.77 -9.01
CA THR A 155 -17.81 -19.62 -9.25
C THR A 155 -17.51 -20.52 -8.04
N ASP A 156 -16.72 -21.57 -8.23
CA ASP A 156 -16.37 -22.57 -7.22
C ASP A 156 -14.86 -22.53 -6.90
N VAL A 157 -14.51 -21.99 -5.72
CA VAL A 157 -13.12 -21.90 -5.24
C VAL A 157 -12.66 -23.23 -4.67
N THR A 158 -11.48 -23.70 -5.07
CA THR A 158 -10.98 -25.04 -4.68
C THR A 158 -9.68 -25.06 -3.87
N ASP A 159 -8.84 -24.03 -3.97
CA ASP A 159 -7.48 -24.03 -3.40
C ASP A 159 -7.30 -23.10 -2.18
N GLY A 160 -8.25 -22.21 -1.92
CA GLY A 160 -8.20 -21.22 -0.84
C GLY A 160 -8.09 -19.77 -1.31
N SER A 161 -8.13 -19.51 -2.62
CA SER A 161 -8.16 -18.17 -3.21
C SER A 161 -9.28 -18.04 -4.24
N LEU A 162 -10.01 -16.92 -4.22
CA LEU A 162 -10.82 -16.52 -5.38
C LEU A 162 -9.91 -15.76 -6.34
N ASP A 163 -9.59 -16.39 -7.47
CA ASP A 163 -8.68 -15.84 -8.48
C ASP A 163 -9.44 -15.52 -9.78
N MET A 164 -9.38 -14.24 -10.17
CA MET A 164 -10.02 -13.68 -11.35
C MET A 164 -8.98 -13.14 -12.33
N THR A 165 -9.29 -13.21 -13.62
CA THR A 165 -8.51 -12.60 -14.71
C THR A 165 -9.40 -11.67 -15.53
N PHE A 166 -8.87 -10.51 -15.91
CA PHE A 166 -9.54 -9.52 -16.73
C PHE A 166 -8.77 -9.35 -18.05
N THR A 167 -9.39 -9.74 -19.16
CA THR A 167 -8.74 -9.79 -20.47
C THR A 167 -9.16 -8.60 -21.32
N LYS A 168 -8.22 -7.73 -21.66
CA LYS A 168 -8.42 -6.62 -22.61
C LYS A 168 -8.82 -7.15 -23.98
N VAL A 169 -9.96 -6.70 -24.50
CA VAL A 169 -10.40 -6.96 -25.88
C VAL A 169 -10.18 -5.73 -26.76
N VAL A 170 -10.59 -4.54 -26.30
CA VAL A 170 -10.36 -3.25 -27.00
C VAL A 170 -9.51 -2.30 -26.18
N ASP A 171 -9.91 -2.04 -24.93
CA ASP A 171 -9.15 -1.21 -23.99
C ASP A 171 -9.07 -1.86 -22.61
N ASN A 172 -8.21 -1.33 -21.76
CA ASN A 172 -7.87 -1.88 -20.45
C ASN A 172 -9.13 -2.12 -19.60
N PRO A 173 -9.21 -3.25 -18.86
CA PRO A 173 -10.33 -3.52 -17.95
C PRO A 173 -10.42 -2.49 -16.81
N GLN A 174 -11.63 -2.32 -16.27
CA GLN A 174 -11.88 -1.53 -15.07
C GLN A 174 -13.11 -1.98 -14.29
N PHE A 175 -13.05 -1.86 -12.96
CA PHE A 175 -14.21 -1.89 -12.07
C PHE A 175 -14.01 -0.98 -10.86
N SER A 176 -15.07 -0.63 -10.17
CA SER A 176 -15.07 0.31 -9.04
C SER A 176 -15.13 -0.38 -7.68
N ALA A 177 -15.87 -1.47 -7.55
CA ALA A 177 -15.91 -2.27 -6.33
C ALA A 177 -16.26 -3.73 -6.61
N ILE A 178 -16.02 -4.60 -5.62
CA ILE A 178 -16.35 -6.02 -5.66
C ILE A 178 -16.93 -6.46 -4.31
N GLU A 179 -18.05 -7.19 -4.37
CA GLU A 179 -18.66 -7.88 -3.24
C GLU A 179 -18.63 -9.39 -3.50
N VAL A 180 -18.19 -10.15 -2.50
CA VAL A 180 -18.03 -11.61 -2.60
C VAL A 180 -18.84 -12.26 -1.48
N THR A 181 -19.73 -13.16 -1.85
CA THR A 181 -20.71 -13.81 -0.96
C THR A 181 -20.55 -15.33 -1.07
N LYS A 182 -20.22 -16.00 0.03
CA LYS A 182 -20.21 -17.46 0.09
C LYS A 182 -21.64 -17.99 -0.01
N ILE A 183 -21.85 -18.98 -0.87
CA ILE A 183 -23.11 -19.71 -1.01
C ILE A 183 -22.91 -21.08 -0.38
N ALA A 184 -23.76 -21.43 0.59
CA ALA A 184 -23.79 -22.77 1.16
C ALA A 184 -25.18 -23.40 0.96
N THR A 185 -25.24 -24.38 0.06
CA THR A 185 -26.40 -25.25 -0.15
C THR A 185 -26.43 -26.33 0.93
N THR A 186 -27.38 -26.24 1.85
CA THR A 186 -27.63 -27.29 2.83
C THR A 186 -28.76 -28.19 2.35
N THR A 187 -28.42 -29.33 1.76
CA THR A 187 -29.40 -30.39 1.50
C THR A 187 -29.77 -31.02 2.84
N THR A 188 -31.02 -30.83 3.25
CA THR A 188 -31.55 -31.45 4.47
C THR A 188 -31.72 -32.96 4.27
N ALA A 189 -30.79 -33.74 4.82
CA ALA A 189 -30.94 -35.20 4.86
C ALA A 189 -32.17 -35.57 5.69
N PRO A 190 -32.96 -36.59 5.29
CA PRO A 190 -34.15 -37.00 6.02
C PRO A 190 -33.78 -37.52 7.43
N THR A 191 -34.55 -37.09 8.43
CA THR A 191 -34.36 -37.41 9.84
C THR A 191 -34.28 -38.91 10.11
N PRO A 192 -33.21 -39.44 10.73
CA PRO A 192 -33.16 -40.82 11.16
C PRO A 192 -34.11 -41.08 12.35
N GLU A 193 -34.82 -42.20 12.30
CA GLU A 193 -35.74 -42.67 13.35
C GLU A 193 -34.96 -43.12 14.61
N PRO A 194 -35.44 -42.84 15.84
CA PRO A 194 -34.70 -43.18 17.05
C PRO A 194 -34.71 -44.69 17.32
N THR A 195 -33.54 -45.30 17.54
CA THR A 195 -33.42 -46.71 17.97
C THR A 195 -32.67 -46.82 19.30
N THR A 196 -33.08 -47.80 20.11
CA THR A 196 -32.73 -47.98 21.52
C THR A 196 -31.41 -48.73 21.78
N THR A 197 -30.96 -48.63 23.03
CA THR A 197 -29.70 -49.08 23.65
C THR A 197 -29.43 -50.59 23.68
N THR A 198 -28.14 -51.01 23.74
CA THR A 198 -27.55 -52.02 24.68
C THR A 198 -25.99 -52.03 24.55
N PRO A 199 -25.16 -52.36 25.58
CA PRO A 199 -23.75 -51.91 25.65
C PRO A 199 -22.63 -53.00 25.68
N ALA A 200 -21.38 -52.52 25.85
CA ALA A 200 -20.12 -53.20 26.26
C ALA A 200 -19.16 -53.72 25.14
N PRO A 201 -17.84 -53.94 25.38
CA PRO A 201 -17.06 -53.74 26.62
C PRO A 201 -15.76 -52.89 26.51
N THR A 202 -15.17 -52.52 27.65
CA THR A 202 -13.82 -51.91 27.82
C THR A 202 -12.74 -53.02 27.84
N PRO A 203 -11.55 -52.85 27.23
CA PRO A 203 -10.32 -52.38 27.93
C PRO A 203 -9.45 -51.47 27.01
N THR A 204 -8.25 -50.94 27.33
CA THR A 204 -7.35 -50.99 28.50
C THR A 204 -6.58 -49.64 28.62
N THR A 205 -6.10 -49.27 29.81
CA THR A 205 -5.27 -48.08 30.08
C THR A 205 -3.80 -48.25 29.64
N THR A 206 -3.16 -47.21 29.09
CA THR A 206 -1.68 -47.01 29.13
C THR A 206 -1.30 -45.54 29.35
N THR A 207 -0.12 -45.34 29.95
CA THR A 207 0.38 -44.12 30.63
C THR A 207 1.07 -43.12 29.67
N PRO A 208 1.06 -41.79 29.92
CA PRO A 208 1.66 -40.79 29.03
C PRO A 208 3.19 -40.81 28.94
N THR A 209 3.69 -40.35 27.79
CA THR A 209 5.11 -40.05 27.50
C THR A 209 5.41 -38.56 27.79
N PRO A 210 6.59 -38.19 28.33
CA PRO A 210 6.88 -36.81 28.74
C PRO A 210 7.11 -35.84 27.57
N THR A 211 6.68 -34.60 27.78
CA THR A 211 6.91 -33.43 26.91
C THR A 211 8.38 -33.01 26.88
N PRO A 212 8.99 -32.75 25.71
CA PRO A 212 10.27 -32.05 25.63
C PRO A 212 10.07 -30.53 25.82
N THR A 213 10.68 -29.96 26.85
CA THR A 213 10.70 -28.50 27.07
C THR A 213 11.71 -27.84 26.15
N THR A 214 11.27 -27.17 25.09
CA THR A 214 12.12 -26.28 24.29
C THR A 214 12.28 -24.92 24.99
N THR A 215 13.42 -24.70 25.63
CA THR A 215 13.85 -23.37 26.06
C THR A 215 14.34 -22.57 24.86
N THR A 216 13.56 -21.58 24.42
CA THR A 216 14.01 -20.58 23.42
C THR A 216 15.07 -19.67 24.04
N PRO A 217 16.29 -19.55 23.46
CA PRO A 217 17.23 -18.51 23.86
C PRO A 217 16.71 -17.15 23.40
N SER A 218 16.76 -16.15 24.28
CA SER A 218 16.45 -14.77 23.91
C SER A 218 17.43 -14.26 22.85
N PRO A 219 16.99 -13.56 21.78
CA PRO A 219 17.91 -12.95 20.83
C PRO A 219 18.83 -11.95 21.53
N GLN A 220 20.14 -12.13 21.42
CA GLN A 220 21.11 -11.14 21.88
C GLN A 220 21.19 -10.00 20.86
N THR A 221 20.89 -8.78 21.31
CA THR A 221 21.14 -7.55 20.54
C THR A 221 22.63 -7.29 20.45
N VAL A 222 23.26 -7.76 19.36
CA VAL A 222 24.66 -7.44 19.04
C VAL A 222 24.71 -6.00 18.51
N GLN A 223 25.02 -5.07 19.42
CA GLN A 223 25.31 -3.68 19.05
C GLN A 223 26.61 -3.63 18.23
N PRO A 224 26.61 -3.08 17.00
CA PRO A 224 27.83 -2.86 16.25
C PRO A 224 28.65 -1.71 16.88
N THR A 225 29.90 -1.98 17.25
CA THR A 225 30.91 -0.91 17.30
C THR A 225 31.43 -0.72 15.87
N PRO A 226 31.36 0.49 15.26
CA PRO A 226 31.93 0.72 13.94
C PRO A 226 33.45 0.56 13.98
N ALA A 227 33.95 -0.59 13.53
CA ALA A 227 35.38 -0.84 13.41
C ALA A 227 35.92 -0.14 12.14
N ASP A 228 36.70 0.92 12.35
CA ASP A 228 37.68 1.52 11.43
C ASP A 228 37.19 1.89 10.01
N ASN A 229 35.88 2.07 9.83
CA ASN A 229 35.29 2.49 8.57
C ASN A 229 35.20 4.01 8.49
N GLN A 230 35.89 4.62 7.51
CA GLN A 230 35.71 6.03 7.18
C GLN A 230 34.24 6.30 6.83
N PRO A 231 33.61 7.34 7.41
CA PRO A 231 32.21 7.66 7.16
C PRO A 231 32.00 8.14 5.73
N GLY A 232 30.80 7.89 5.22
CA GLY A 232 30.32 8.43 3.96
C GLY A 232 30.15 9.95 3.95
N HIS A 233 29.74 10.50 2.81
CA HIS A 233 29.40 11.91 2.65
C HIS A 233 28.03 12.02 1.99
N ALA A 234 27.03 12.42 2.77
CA ALA A 234 25.67 12.70 2.31
C ALA A 234 25.58 14.10 1.64
N PRO A 235 24.44 14.47 1.01
CA PRO A 235 24.26 15.80 0.42
C PRO A 235 24.26 16.96 1.43
N ILE A 236 24.06 16.65 2.71
CA ILE A 236 24.16 17.55 3.86
C ILE A 236 25.20 16.99 4.86
N PRO A 237 25.93 17.85 5.60
CA PRO A 237 26.85 17.38 6.63
C PRO A 237 26.03 16.78 7.78
N LEU A 238 26.24 15.51 8.08
CA LEU A 238 25.59 14.80 9.17
C LEU A 238 26.63 14.35 10.20
N ALA A 239 26.16 13.88 11.36
CA ALA A 239 27.02 13.20 12.32
C ALA A 239 27.82 12.07 11.61
N PRO A 240 29.12 11.88 11.90
CA PRO A 240 29.93 10.84 11.26
C PRO A 240 29.34 9.44 11.37
N ASP A 241 28.72 9.12 12.50
CA ASP A 241 28.05 7.85 12.81
C ASP A 241 26.58 7.79 12.35
N SER A 242 26.10 8.79 11.58
CA SER A 242 24.74 8.81 11.05
C SER A 242 24.38 7.50 10.33
N PRO A 243 23.12 7.02 10.43
CA PRO A 243 22.64 5.91 9.60
C PRO A 243 22.88 6.14 8.11
N TRP A 244 22.86 7.40 7.66
CA TRP A 244 23.07 7.77 6.27
C TRP A 244 24.54 7.64 5.82
N THR A 245 25.51 7.98 6.68
CA THR A 245 26.95 7.89 6.36
C THR A 245 27.59 6.55 6.77
N SER A 246 26.92 5.77 7.62
CA SER A 246 27.43 4.51 8.15
C SER A 246 27.41 3.37 7.14
N ARG A 247 28.55 2.69 7.02
CA ARG A 247 28.77 1.48 6.19
C ARG A 247 28.18 0.23 6.86
N ILE A 248 27.65 -0.70 6.05
CA ILE A 248 26.83 -1.84 6.50
C ILE A 248 27.15 -3.18 5.85
N GLU A 249 28.29 -3.35 5.18
CA GLU A 249 28.67 -4.62 4.53
C GLU A 249 28.65 -5.79 5.52
N ASN A 250 29.09 -5.52 6.75
CA ASN A 250 29.24 -6.51 7.82
C ASN A 250 28.06 -6.51 8.82
N ALA A 251 26.99 -5.77 8.55
CA ALA A 251 25.82 -5.77 9.43
C ALA A 251 25.13 -7.17 9.43
N PRO A 252 24.60 -7.63 10.58
CA PRO A 252 23.82 -8.85 10.65
C PRO A 252 22.51 -8.69 9.86
N LEU A 253 22.08 -9.76 9.20
CA LEU A 253 20.82 -9.78 8.46
C LEU A 253 19.63 -10.02 9.40
N ASP A 254 18.46 -9.56 8.97
CA ASP A 254 17.20 -9.93 9.61
C ASP A 254 16.96 -11.45 9.47
N PRO A 255 16.42 -12.16 10.48
CA PRO A 255 16.08 -13.58 10.34
C PRO A 255 15.16 -13.89 9.14
N ASN A 256 14.30 -12.94 8.74
CA ASN A 256 13.39 -13.06 7.60
C ASN A 256 13.93 -12.35 6.33
N SER A 257 15.22 -12.01 6.30
CA SER A 257 15.85 -11.19 5.24
C SER A 257 15.63 -11.75 3.84
N ALA A 258 15.62 -13.08 3.67
CA ALA A 258 15.36 -13.72 2.38
C ALA A 258 13.91 -13.49 1.90
N GLN A 259 12.93 -13.64 2.79
CA GLN A 259 11.50 -13.44 2.49
C GLN A 259 11.18 -11.96 2.25
N MET A 260 11.75 -11.06 3.06
CA MET A 260 11.61 -9.60 2.86
C MET A 260 12.22 -9.13 1.54
N SER A 261 13.39 -9.65 1.18
CA SER A 261 14.03 -9.33 -0.11
C SER A 261 13.24 -9.90 -1.29
N ALA A 262 12.68 -11.12 -1.15
CA ALA A 262 11.80 -11.71 -2.15
C ALA A 262 10.50 -10.90 -2.35
N ASN A 263 9.88 -10.42 -1.27
CA ASN A 263 8.69 -9.57 -1.34
C ASN A 263 8.99 -8.19 -1.93
N LEU A 264 10.08 -7.53 -1.54
CA LEU A 264 10.49 -6.26 -2.18
C LEU A 264 10.79 -6.44 -3.67
N ARG A 265 11.46 -7.54 -4.05
CA ARG A 265 11.70 -7.90 -5.45
C ARG A 265 10.39 -8.18 -6.20
N LYS A 266 9.42 -8.83 -5.56
CA LYS A 266 8.07 -9.06 -6.11
C LYS A 266 7.40 -7.72 -6.44
N ASP A 267 7.43 -6.77 -5.51
CA ASP A 267 6.91 -5.41 -5.73
C ASP A 267 7.58 -4.74 -6.95
N VAL A 268 8.89 -4.94 -7.17
CA VAL A 268 9.60 -4.44 -8.36
C VAL A 268 9.21 -5.18 -9.65
N ILE A 269 9.06 -6.51 -9.61
CA ILE A 269 8.80 -7.33 -10.80
C ILE A 269 7.37 -7.16 -11.32
N GLU A 270 6.39 -7.16 -10.41
CA GLU A 270 4.97 -7.13 -10.76
C GLU A 270 4.50 -5.73 -11.17
N ASN A 271 5.28 -4.68 -10.86
CA ASN A 271 4.95 -3.29 -11.18
C ASN A 271 5.98 -2.69 -12.16
N TRP A 272 5.55 -1.70 -12.94
CA TRP A 272 6.43 -0.84 -13.76
C TRP A 272 7.35 -1.57 -14.76
N GLY A 273 7.07 -2.84 -15.09
CA GLY A 273 7.85 -3.62 -16.05
C GLY A 273 9.15 -4.20 -15.49
N GLY A 274 9.25 -4.40 -14.16
CA GLY A 274 10.46 -4.98 -13.54
C GLY A 274 11.55 -3.98 -13.22
N ILE A 275 11.24 -2.67 -13.26
CA ILE A 275 12.21 -1.60 -13.05
C ILE A 275 11.69 -0.67 -11.96
N ALA A 276 12.40 -0.64 -10.83
CA ALA A 276 12.14 0.31 -9.75
C ALA A 276 12.33 1.75 -10.25
N ALA A 277 11.56 2.69 -9.71
CA ALA A 277 11.64 4.07 -10.17
C ALA A 277 12.95 4.74 -9.67
N PHE A 278 13.54 5.57 -10.53
CA PHE A 278 14.48 6.61 -10.11
C PHE A 278 13.74 7.94 -10.14
N ASN A 279 13.24 8.39 -8.99
CA ASN A 279 12.37 9.55 -8.88
C ASN A 279 13.18 10.84 -8.79
N SER A 280 13.37 11.47 -9.94
CA SER A 280 14.03 12.78 -10.09
C SER A 280 13.10 13.93 -10.53
N GLY A 281 11.81 13.66 -10.75
CA GLY A 281 10.86 14.66 -11.27
C GLY A 281 9.52 14.78 -10.53
N HIS A 282 9.14 13.81 -9.71
CA HIS A 282 7.94 13.83 -8.87
C HIS A 282 8.21 13.02 -7.60
N TYR A 283 7.51 13.33 -6.50
CA TYR A 283 7.55 12.57 -5.24
C TYR A 283 8.99 12.37 -4.73
N ASN A 284 9.74 13.47 -4.69
CA ASN A 284 11.19 13.47 -4.48
C ASN A 284 11.68 14.76 -3.82
N ALA A 285 12.98 14.85 -3.55
CA ALA A 285 13.56 15.93 -2.75
C ALA A 285 13.79 17.22 -3.55
N SER A 286 13.03 18.28 -3.28
CA SER A 286 13.31 19.62 -3.82
C SER A 286 14.24 20.39 -2.88
N PHE A 287 15.54 20.34 -3.17
CA PHE A 287 16.60 20.77 -2.25
C PHE A 287 17.19 22.15 -2.59
N TYR A 288 17.30 22.99 -1.56
CA TYR A 288 17.84 24.35 -1.62
C TYR A 288 18.90 24.59 -0.53
N PRO A 289 20.19 24.36 -0.79
CA PRO A 289 21.26 24.95 0.00
C PRO A 289 21.32 26.46 -0.29
N VAL A 290 21.31 27.28 0.75
CA VAL A 290 21.16 28.75 0.63
C VAL A 290 22.42 29.53 1.04
N PRO A 291 22.64 30.74 0.49
CA PRO A 291 23.73 31.60 0.92
C PRO A 291 23.44 32.29 2.27
N ALA A 292 24.50 32.80 2.90
CA ALA A 292 24.47 33.43 4.23
C ALA A 292 23.51 34.62 4.37
N ASP A 293 23.25 35.32 3.27
CA ASP A 293 22.44 36.54 3.18
C ASP A 293 21.01 36.28 2.69
N GLN A 294 20.62 35.01 2.48
CA GLN A 294 19.27 34.64 2.03
C GLN A 294 18.19 35.21 2.97
N PRO A 295 17.28 36.07 2.47
CA PRO A 295 16.18 36.60 3.25
C PRO A 295 15.33 35.50 3.90
N ARG A 296 14.99 35.72 5.17
CA ARG A 296 14.19 34.81 6.00
C ARG A 296 12.75 35.30 6.11
N ILE A 297 11.83 34.34 6.02
CA ILE A 297 10.39 34.58 6.04
C ILE A 297 9.69 33.66 7.05
N ASP A 298 8.43 33.98 7.36
CA ASP A 298 7.56 33.09 8.09
C ASP A 298 6.61 32.35 7.13
N VAL A 299 6.64 31.03 7.21
CA VAL A 299 5.74 30.11 6.49
C VAL A 299 4.46 29.96 7.30
N ASP A 300 3.30 30.13 6.66
CA ASP A 300 2.01 29.92 7.33
C ASP A 300 1.69 28.41 7.45
N PHE A 301 0.97 28.03 8.49
CA PHE A 301 0.37 26.70 8.58
C PHE A 301 -0.96 26.70 7.81
N TRP A 302 -1.10 25.82 6.81
CA TRP A 302 -2.39 25.59 6.15
C TRP A 302 -2.90 24.18 6.43
N ASN A 303 -4.15 24.09 6.88
CA ASN A 303 -4.70 22.88 7.45
C ASN A 303 -5.22 21.88 6.39
N CYS A 304 -4.34 21.35 5.54
CA CYS A 304 -4.71 20.36 4.51
C CYS A 304 -5.34 19.10 5.13
N GLN A 305 -4.90 18.73 6.34
CA GLN A 305 -5.36 17.56 7.10
C GLN A 305 -6.70 17.78 7.83
N LYS A 306 -7.32 18.97 7.76
CA LYS A 306 -8.59 19.32 8.43
C LYS A 306 -8.60 19.05 9.94
N LYS A 307 -7.44 19.17 10.60
CA LYS A 307 -7.26 19.04 12.05
C LYS A 307 -8.06 20.10 12.80
N THR A 308 -8.54 19.79 14.01
CA THR A 308 -9.21 20.76 14.91
C THR A 308 -8.21 21.60 15.73
N TRP A 309 -6.91 21.41 15.53
CA TRP A 309 -5.83 21.99 16.30
C TRP A 309 -4.61 22.27 15.41
N ILE A 310 -3.72 23.16 15.88
CA ILE A 310 -2.42 23.45 15.28
C ILE A 310 -1.37 23.11 16.33
N ASP A 311 -0.28 22.46 15.92
CA ASP A 311 0.85 22.20 16.82
C ASP A 311 1.59 23.52 17.12
N PRO A 312 1.71 23.95 18.39
CA PRO A 312 2.40 25.19 18.74
C PRO A 312 3.88 25.15 18.35
N ASN A 313 4.53 23.99 18.27
CA ASN A 313 5.94 23.89 17.91
C ASN A 313 6.23 24.31 16.47
N LEU A 314 5.23 24.27 15.58
CA LEU A 314 5.37 24.82 14.23
C LEU A 314 5.49 26.35 14.24
N THR A 315 4.80 27.05 15.14
CA THR A 315 4.57 28.50 15.01
C THR A 315 5.05 29.38 16.16
N THR A 316 5.15 28.86 17.39
CA THR A 316 5.48 29.62 18.62
C THR A 316 6.45 28.93 19.59
N GLY A 317 6.56 27.59 19.57
CA GLY A 317 7.50 26.82 20.40
C GLY A 317 8.94 26.87 19.85
N PRO A 318 9.57 25.73 19.48
CA PRO A 318 10.75 25.71 18.60
C PRO A 318 10.58 26.47 17.28
N ALA A 319 9.32 26.77 16.92
CA ALA A 319 8.88 27.67 15.88
C ALA A 319 9.45 27.30 14.50
N TYR A 320 9.30 26.03 14.13
CA TYR A 320 9.92 25.47 12.93
C TYR A 320 9.56 26.19 11.61
N PHE A 321 8.38 26.81 11.52
CA PHE A 321 7.92 27.55 10.35
C PHE A 321 8.31 29.04 10.36
N ARG A 322 9.04 29.52 11.38
CA ARG A 322 9.51 30.90 11.50
C ARG A 322 10.94 31.05 11.00
N GLN A 323 11.24 32.22 10.44
CA GLN A 323 12.60 32.59 10.00
C GLN A 323 13.25 31.59 9.02
N VAL A 324 12.44 31.03 8.12
CA VAL A 324 12.85 30.06 7.10
C VAL A 324 13.51 30.81 5.93
N PRO A 325 14.74 30.46 5.52
CA PRO A 325 15.45 31.17 4.45
C PRO A 325 15.02 30.67 3.06
N VAL A 326 13.76 30.89 2.67
CA VAL A 326 13.21 30.38 1.40
C VAL A 326 13.63 31.26 0.21
N PRO A 327 14.38 30.76 -0.80
CA PRO A 327 14.69 31.53 -2.00
C PRO A 327 13.44 31.87 -2.81
N ASP A 328 13.39 33.06 -3.42
CA ASP A 328 12.21 33.50 -4.18
C ASP A 328 11.87 32.57 -5.36
N TYR A 329 12.90 32.00 -5.98
CA TYR A 329 12.83 31.06 -7.10
C TYR A 329 12.58 29.60 -6.68
N ALA A 330 12.44 29.33 -5.37
CA ALA A 330 12.18 27.99 -4.86
C ALA A 330 10.81 27.47 -5.30
N ARG A 331 10.75 26.17 -5.59
CA ARG A 331 9.56 25.46 -6.06
C ARG A 331 9.48 24.11 -5.33
N PRO A 332 8.33 23.72 -4.77
CA PRO A 332 8.18 22.41 -4.16
C PRO A 332 8.32 21.32 -5.23
N ALA A 333 8.64 20.10 -4.81
CA ALA A 333 8.64 18.93 -5.66
C ALA A 333 7.26 18.71 -6.30
N ALA A 334 7.23 18.17 -7.52
CA ALA A 334 5.98 17.86 -8.19
C ALA A 334 5.33 16.58 -7.61
N GLY A 335 4.01 16.46 -7.74
CA GLY A 335 3.22 15.43 -7.06
C GLY A 335 2.33 16.04 -5.97
N SER A 336 1.54 15.21 -5.29
CA SER A 336 0.65 15.65 -4.20
C SER A 336 1.37 16.12 -2.95
N ASP A 337 2.61 15.67 -2.76
CA ASP A 337 3.28 15.75 -1.47
C ASP A 337 4.01 17.08 -1.30
N GLY A 338 4.28 17.81 -2.40
CA GLY A 338 4.81 19.16 -2.39
C GLY A 338 6.02 19.35 -1.47
N GLU A 339 6.95 18.38 -1.49
CA GLU A 339 8.12 18.38 -0.61
C GLU A 339 8.99 19.61 -0.89
N MET A 340 9.57 20.19 0.16
CA MET A 340 10.64 21.16 0.00
C MET A 340 11.62 21.09 1.17
N SER A 341 12.89 20.85 0.82
CA SER A 341 14.04 20.83 1.71
C SER A 341 14.86 22.13 1.55
N ILE A 342 15.08 22.89 2.62
CA ILE A 342 15.97 24.06 2.63
C ILE A 342 17.07 23.85 3.66
N TYR A 343 18.34 23.99 3.25
CA TYR A 343 19.51 23.87 4.14
C TYR A 343 20.29 25.18 4.21
N ASP A 344 20.41 25.74 5.42
CA ASP A 344 21.27 26.88 5.70
C ASP A 344 22.58 26.39 6.38
N PRO A 345 23.73 26.43 5.67
CA PRO A 345 25.01 25.98 6.20
C PRO A 345 25.64 26.96 7.21
N GLN A 346 25.17 28.21 7.31
CA GLN A 346 25.69 29.19 8.29
C GLN A 346 25.07 28.99 9.66
N THR A 347 23.76 28.75 9.72
CA THR A 347 23.08 28.41 10.98
C THR A 347 23.07 26.91 11.29
N ASP A 348 23.58 26.09 10.35
CA ASP A 348 23.57 24.63 10.40
C ASP A 348 22.16 24.06 10.68
N GLN A 349 21.21 24.50 9.85
CA GLN A 349 19.78 24.21 9.98
C GLN A 349 19.20 23.65 8.69
N LEU A 350 18.45 22.55 8.79
CA LEU A 350 17.66 21.96 7.70
C LEU A 350 16.18 22.12 8.03
N TRP A 351 15.39 22.61 7.09
CA TRP A 351 13.93 22.55 7.12
C TRP A 351 13.45 21.56 6.06
N GLU A 352 12.45 20.76 6.39
CA GLU A 352 11.70 19.96 5.42
C GLU A 352 10.20 20.19 5.63
N PHE A 353 9.47 20.39 4.53
CA PHE A 353 8.05 20.69 4.53
C PHE A 353 7.27 19.68 3.69
N TRP A 354 6.08 19.31 4.16
CA TRP A 354 5.09 18.53 3.42
C TRP A 354 3.91 19.42 3.00
N GLN A 355 3.53 19.27 1.74
CA GLN A 355 2.66 20.14 0.95
C GLN A 355 2.99 21.63 1.09
N MET A 356 4.26 21.98 0.84
CA MET A 356 4.72 23.36 0.75
C MET A 356 4.18 24.01 -0.54
N ARG A 357 3.61 25.21 -0.44
CA ARG A 357 3.08 25.95 -1.60
C ARG A 357 3.05 27.46 -1.36
N ARG A 358 2.94 28.24 -2.44
CA ARG A 358 2.52 29.64 -2.36
C ARG A 358 1.00 29.72 -2.38
N ASN A 359 0.41 30.38 -1.41
CA ASN A 359 -1.01 30.67 -1.35
C ASN A 359 -1.42 31.56 -2.53
N THR A 360 -2.40 31.15 -3.34
CA THR A 360 -2.79 31.86 -4.57
C THR A 360 -3.48 33.21 -4.32
N THR A 361 -3.99 33.45 -3.11
CA THR A 361 -4.68 34.69 -2.73
C THR A 361 -3.73 35.68 -2.06
N THR A 362 -2.82 35.22 -1.20
CA THR A 362 -1.94 36.11 -0.41
C THR A 362 -0.51 36.18 -0.94
N GLY A 363 -0.10 35.25 -1.82
CA GLY A 363 1.28 35.10 -2.31
C GLY A 363 2.28 34.57 -1.28
N ARG A 364 1.87 34.42 -0.01
CA ARG A 364 2.72 33.92 1.09
C ARG A 364 2.97 32.42 0.96
N TRP A 365 4.10 31.97 1.47
CA TRP A 365 4.42 30.55 1.59
C TRP A 365 3.63 29.92 2.74
N GLU A 366 3.09 28.73 2.51
CA GLU A 366 2.38 27.94 3.49
C GLU A 366 2.70 26.44 3.34
N ALA A 367 2.82 25.71 4.45
CA ALA A 367 3.02 24.26 4.48
C ALA A 367 1.97 23.56 5.38
N CYS A 368 1.69 22.29 5.11
CA CYS A 368 0.70 21.52 5.87
C CYS A 368 1.34 20.74 7.04
N TRP A 369 2.56 20.27 6.86
CA TRP A 369 3.39 19.74 7.94
C TRP A 369 4.88 19.98 7.64
N GLY A 370 5.77 19.63 8.56
CA GLY A 370 7.20 19.77 8.37
C GLY A 370 7.98 19.77 9.68
N GLY A 371 9.21 20.27 9.64
CA GLY A 371 10.06 20.42 10.82
C GLY A 371 11.36 21.18 10.52
N ARG A 372 12.16 21.37 11.57
CA ARG A 372 13.57 21.80 11.48
C ARG A 372 14.47 20.83 12.22
N ILE A 373 15.63 20.51 11.65
CA ILE A 373 16.78 19.97 12.37
C ILE A 373 17.74 21.14 12.65
N ASP A 374 18.07 21.32 13.93
CA ASP A 374 19.14 22.21 14.37
C ASP A 374 20.45 21.40 14.52
N LYS A 375 21.59 22.01 14.19
CA LYS A 375 22.94 21.41 14.22
C LYS A 375 23.06 20.17 13.33
N VAL A 376 22.65 20.30 12.07
CA VAL A 376 22.62 19.21 11.07
C VAL A 376 23.96 18.46 11.02
N SER A 377 25.10 19.17 11.06
CA SER A 377 26.47 18.63 11.11
C SER A 377 26.77 17.63 12.24
N THR A 378 25.92 17.59 13.27
CA THR A 378 26.02 16.67 14.42
C THR A 378 24.74 15.85 14.64
N ASN A 379 23.79 15.93 13.71
CA ASN A 379 22.52 15.21 13.78
C ASN A 379 22.61 13.88 12.99
N GLN A 380 21.83 12.90 13.41
CA GLN A 380 21.72 11.59 12.76
C GLN A 380 20.97 11.63 11.40
N GLY A 381 20.42 12.77 10.99
CA GLY A 381 19.51 12.90 9.84
C GLY A 381 18.07 12.51 10.20
N ILE A 382 17.66 12.82 11.44
CA ILE A 382 16.37 12.44 12.03
C ILE A 382 15.75 13.68 12.68
N PHE A 383 14.50 14.00 12.33
CA PHE A 383 13.80 15.13 12.92
C PHE A 383 13.42 14.85 14.38
N PRO A 384 13.26 15.89 15.22
CA PRO A 384 12.59 15.76 16.51
C PRO A 384 11.25 15.04 16.34
N ARG A 385 10.92 14.11 17.25
CA ARG A 385 9.80 13.18 17.04
C ARG A 385 8.49 13.92 16.76
N TRP A 386 7.78 13.40 15.75
CA TRP A 386 6.57 13.96 15.11
C TRP A 386 6.77 15.06 14.04
N TYR A 387 8.00 15.49 13.76
CA TYR A 387 8.29 16.50 12.73
C TYR A 387 9.07 15.91 11.54
N GLY A 388 9.36 16.75 10.53
CA GLY A 388 9.89 16.33 9.23
C GLY A 388 8.79 16.01 8.21
N ALA A 389 9.14 15.95 6.92
CA ALA A 389 8.19 15.78 5.82
C ALA A 389 7.77 14.30 5.57
N THR A 390 8.66 13.36 5.85
CA THR A 390 8.53 11.90 5.55
C THR A 390 7.58 11.17 6.51
N GLY A 391 6.96 10.07 6.07
CA GLY A 391 6.16 9.19 6.93
C GLY A 391 6.93 8.67 8.15
N THR A 392 8.25 8.54 8.02
CA THR A 392 9.19 8.01 9.02
C THR A 392 9.79 9.02 10.00
N GLY A 393 9.87 10.30 9.61
CA GLY A 393 10.55 11.35 10.37
C GLY A 393 12.08 11.41 10.17
N VAL A 394 12.64 10.61 9.25
CA VAL A 394 14.02 10.80 8.79
C VAL A 394 14.07 11.89 7.71
N ALA A 395 15.22 12.55 7.56
CA ALA A 395 15.39 13.60 6.56
C ALA A 395 15.47 13.04 5.13
N MET A 396 14.65 13.56 4.22
CA MET A 396 14.73 13.21 2.80
C MET A 396 16.03 13.75 2.17
N ALA A 397 16.46 14.96 2.55
CA ALA A 397 17.70 15.57 2.05
C ALA A 397 18.98 14.79 2.44
N ALA A 398 18.91 13.93 3.46
CA ALA A 398 20.02 13.07 3.87
C ALA A 398 20.20 11.84 2.97
N GLY A 399 19.12 11.36 2.35
CA GLY A 399 19.09 10.12 1.57
C GLY A 399 18.87 10.30 0.07
N MET A 400 18.51 11.49 -0.41
CA MET A 400 18.38 11.76 -1.84
C MET A 400 19.72 11.61 -2.58
N ILE A 401 19.69 11.18 -3.83
CA ILE A 401 20.86 11.21 -4.71
C ILE A 401 20.96 12.62 -5.32
N SER A 402 22.03 13.35 -4.99
CA SER A 402 22.22 14.73 -5.43
C SER A 402 22.73 14.85 -6.87
N LEU A 403 22.51 16.01 -7.50
CA LEU A 403 23.07 16.28 -8.84
C LEU A 403 24.61 16.19 -8.87
N ASP A 404 25.26 16.66 -7.79
CA ASP A 404 26.70 16.78 -7.73
C ASP A 404 27.41 15.43 -7.50
N GLU A 405 26.75 14.46 -6.86
CA GLU A 405 27.24 13.08 -6.77
C GLU A 405 27.20 12.35 -8.11
N VAL A 406 26.16 12.57 -8.91
CA VAL A 406 26.06 12.02 -10.27
C VAL A 406 27.13 12.64 -11.18
N ARG A 407 27.41 13.95 -11.04
CA ARG A 407 28.55 14.61 -11.71
C ARG A 407 29.91 14.05 -11.29
N LYS A 408 30.07 13.78 -9.98
CA LYS A 408 31.29 13.20 -9.40
C LYS A 408 31.47 11.71 -9.75
N GLY A 409 30.39 11.03 -10.12
CA GLY A 409 30.38 9.61 -10.45
C GLY A 409 30.36 8.68 -9.23
N SER A 410 29.99 9.18 -8.04
CA SER A 410 30.00 8.40 -6.81
C SER A 410 28.97 8.89 -5.79
N ILE A 411 28.10 7.99 -5.35
CA ILE A 411 27.20 8.19 -4.20
C ILE A 411 27.90 7.57 -2.97
N ASN A 412 27.99 8.33 -1.87
CA ASN A 412 28.74 7.90 -0.68
C ASN A 412 27.90 7.94 0.60
N HIS A 413 26.62 7.61 0.50
CA HIS A 413 25.70 7.51 1.64
C HIS A 413 24.64 6.45 1.35
N ALA A 414 23.85 6.09 2.38
CA ALA A 414 22.68 5.24 2.23
C ALA A 414 21.58 6.03 1.50
N MET A 415 20.87 5.39 0.58
CA MET A 415 19.89 6.09 -0.25
C MET A 415 18.48 5.94 0.30
N TYR A 416 17.66 6.98 0.12
CA TYR A 416 16.24 6.95 0.44
C TYR A 416 15.54 5.96 -0.49
N LEU A 417 14.81 5.02 0.10
CA LEU A 417 13.96 4.09 -0.62
C LEU A 417 12.50 4.24 -0.15
N ALA A 418 11.61 4.59 -1.07
CA ALA A 418 10.18 4.36 -0.87
C ALA A 418 9.84 2.94 -1.34
N ALA A 419 8.95 2.23 -0.64
CA ALA A 419 8.52 0.88 -1.03
C ALA A 419 7.02 0.66 -0.76
N MET A 420 6.42 -0.41 -1.30
CA MET A 420 4.96 -0.54 -1.39
C MET A 420 4.35 -1.31 -0.22
N ASN A 421 4.70 -2.59 -0.10
CA ASN A 421 4.21 -3.46 0.95
C ASN A 421 5.07 -3.28 2.20
N ILE A 422 4.65 -2.34 3.06
CA ILE A 422 5.35 -2.00 4.32
C ILE A 422 4.58 -2.54 5.52
N GLN A 423 5.33 -3.13 6.46
CA GLN A 423 4.84 -3.65 7.74
C GLN A 423 4.06 -2.57 8.53
N GLN A 424 3.01 -2.96 9.26
CA GLN A 424 2.15 -2.01 9.96
C GLN A 424 2.85 -1.22 11.08
N TYR A 425 2.55 0.07 11.22
CA TYR A 425 2.89 0.80 12.46
C TYR A 425 2.20 0.11 13.67
N PRO A 426 2.88 -0.12 14.82
CA PRO A 426 4.16 0.44 15.25
C PRO A 426 5.41 -0.40 14.96
N GLU A 427 5.33 -1.43 14.12
CA GLU A 427 6.46 -2.29 13.76
C GLU A 427 7.43 -1.58 12.78
N ILE A 428 8.17 -0.60 13.30
CA ILE A 428 9.21 0.16 12.60
C ILE A 428 10.62 -0.31 13.00
N SER A 429 11.64 0.09 12.25
CA SER A 429 13.06 -0.06 12.59
C SER A 429 13.71 1.31 12.77
N TRP A 430 14.68 1.43 13.68
CA TRP A 430 15.59 2.59 13.65
C TRP A 430 16.26 2.70 12.26
N PRO A 431 16.42 3.92 11.68
CA PRO A 431 16.22 5.25 12.28
C PRO A 431 14.81 5.87 12.24
N ALA A 432 13.78 5.17 11.78
CA ALA A 432 12.42 5.73 11.79
C ALA A 432 11.89 5.91 13.23
N LEU A 433 11.15 7.01 13.47
CA LEU A 433 10.51 7.32 14.76
C LEU A 433 8.97 7.22 14.71
N ARG A 434 8.44 7.05 13.50
CA ARG A 434 7.02 6.87 13.15
C ARG A 434 6.96 6.09 11.82
N GLY A 435 5.76 5.80 11.34
CA GLY A 435 5.53 5.21 10.02
C GLY A 435 4.04 5.17 9.68
N ASP A 436 3.71 4.91 8.42
CA ASP A 436 2.36 4.77 7.88
C ASP A 436 2.12 3.45 7.11
N GLY A 437 3.08 2.52 7.19
CA GLY A 437 2.91 1.12 6.85
C GLY A 437 1.66 0.51 7.50
N ASN A 438 1.03 -0.42 6.80
CA ASN A 438 -0.30 -0.93 7.14
C ASN A 438 -0.51 -2.44 6.91
N LEU A 439 0.54 -3.19 6.55
CA LEU A 439 0.45 -4.62 6.26
C LEU A 439 0.88 -5.48 7.45
N VAL A 440 0.04 -6.43 7.87
CA VAL A 440 0.38 -7.41 8.91
C VAL A 440 1.10 -8.61 8.27
N ASP A 441 2.36 -8.44 7.88
CA ASP A 441 3.19 -9.54 7.37
C ASP A 441 4.64 -9.45 7.89
N PRO A 442 5.10 -10.38 8.76
CA PRO A 442 6.48 -10.38 9.25
C PRO A 442 7.54 -10.63 8.15
N ASN A 443 7.11 -10.93 6.93
CA ASN A 443 7.96 -11.12 5.75
C ASN A 443 8.05 -9.88 4.86
N VAL A 444 7.53 -8.72 5.24
CA VAL A 444 7.78 -7.46 4.52
C VAL A 444 8.66 -6.50 5.31
N VAL A 445 9.29 -5.58 4.60
CA VAL A 445 10.21 -4.59 5.18
C VAL A 445 9.47 -3.60 6.08
N ARG A 446 10.17 -3.11 7.10
CA ARG A 446 9.69 -2.04 7.97
C ARG A 446 10.19 -0.69 7.49
N GLU A 447 9.40 0.34 7.74
CA GLU A 447 9.88 1.71 7.72
C GLU A 447 11.07 1.89 8.67
N GLY A 448 12.07 2.63 8.20
CA GLY A 448 13.41 2.78 8.77
C GLY A 448 14.32 1.57 8.61
N GLN A 449 13.86 0.41 8.12
CA GLN A 449 14.73 -0.76 8.01
C GLN A 449 15.79 -0.54 6.95
N ARG A 450 17.02 -0.99 7.23
CA ARG A 450 18.15 -0.86 6.31
C ARG A 450 18.24 -2.07 5.40
N LEU A 451 18.59 -1.83 4.14
CA LEU A 451 18.84 -2.87 3.14
C LEU A 451 20.20 -2.62 2.51
N ARG A 452 20.88 -3.68 2.10
CA ARG A 452 22.05 -3.58 1.23
C ARG A 452 21.90 -4.49 0.02
N LEU A 453 22.68 -4.22 -1.02
CA LEU A 453 22.99 -5.21 -2.02
C LEU A 453 24.10 -6.13 -1.48
N ASP A 454 24.14 -7.41 -1.84
CA ASP A 454 25.21 -8.32 -1.40
C ASP A 454 26.60 -7.69 -1.63
N PRO A 455 27.41 -7.45 -0.57
CA PRO A 455 28.71 -6.80 -0.69
C PRO A 455 29.70 -7.53 -1.62
N ASN A 456 29.50 -8.83 -1.84
CA ASN A 456 30.34 -9.66 -2.71
C ASN A 456 29.82 -9.75 -4.15
N LEU A 457 28.68 -9.13 -4.47
CA LEU A 457 28.09 -9.24 -5.81
C LEU A 457 28.99 -8.64 -6.89
N ASP A 458 29.21 -9.42 -7.94
CA ASP A 458 29.88 -9.02 -9.18
C ASP A 458 28.93 -8.20 -10.05
N LEU A 459 29.09 -6.88 -10.03
CA LEU A 459 28.25 -5.94 -10.78
C LEU A 459 28.54 -5.92 -12.29
N ASP A 460 29.65 -6.48 -12.75
CA ASP A 460 30.02 -6.50 -14.18
C ASP A 460 29.17 -7.49 -14.99
N ARG A 461 28.49 -8.41 -14.29
CA ARG A 461 27.45 -9.29 -14.86
C ARG A 461 26.15 -8.57 -15.20
N TYR A 462 25.95 -7.39 -14.63
CA TYR A 462 24.73 -6.61 -14.80
C TYR A 462 25.00 -5.46 -15.75
N ASN A 463 24.26 -5.42 -16.87
CA ASN A 463 24.31 -4.32 -17.83
C ASN A 463 23.57 -3.09 -17.27
N LEU A 464 24.14 -2.50 -16.22
CA LEU A 464 23.61 -1.35 -15.50
C LEU A 464 23.85 -0.05 -16.28
N THR A 465 22.92 0.89 -16.15
CA THR A 465 23.16 2.28 -16.56
C THR A 465 24.28 2.91 -15.71
N PRO A 466 24.95 3.98 -16.15
CA PRO A 466 26.02 4.61 -15.36
C PRO A 466 25.56 5.01 -13.95
N VAL A 467 24.37 5.60 -13.82
CA VAL A 467 23.78 5.98 -12.52
C VAL A 467 23.29 4.74 -11.77
N GLY A 468 22.70 3.75 -12.45
CA GLY A 468 22.31 2.47 -11.84
C GLY A 468 23.50 1.72 -11.22
N ARG A 469 24.71 1.84 -11.81
CA ARG A 469 25.95 1.33 -11.20
C ARG A 469 26.38 2.14 -9.99
N MET A 470 26.28 3.47 -10.01
CA MET A 470 26.56 4.30 -8.81
C MET A 470 25.63 3.90 -7.65
N VAL A 471 24.34 3.70 -7.93
CA VAL A 471 23.35 3.21 -6.96
C VAL A 471 23.71 1.81 -6.46
N ALA A 472 24.10 0.88 -7.34
CA ALA A 472 24.50 -0.48 -6.93
C ALA A 472 25.76 -0.48 -6.04
N GLU A 473 26.79 0.31 -6.39
CA GLU A 473 28.02 0.46 -5.59
C GLU A 473 27.74 1.07 -4.20
N ALA A 474 26.86 2.07 -4.11
CA ALA A 474 26.43 2.64 -2.85
C ALA A 474 25.55 1.67 -2.06
N ALA A 475 24.66 0.92 -2.73
CA ALA A 475 23.80 -0.08 -2.10
C ALA A 475 24.59 -1.23 -1.48
N LYS A 476 25.76 -1.60 -2.02
CA LYS A 476 26.66 -2.59 -1.40
C LYS A 476 27.28 -2.08 -0.09
N LYS A 477 27.65 -0.80 -0.03
CA LYS A 477 28.45 -0.20 1.05
C LYS A 477 27.61 0.41 2.17
N TYR A 478 26.69 1.29 1.80
CA TYR A 478 25.84 2.08 2.72
C TYR A 478 24.38 1.64 2.67
N GLY A 479 23.95 1.12 1.52
CA GLY A 479 22.63 0.54 1.35
C GLY A 479 21.51 1.54 1.07
N PHE A 480 20.32 1.14 1.49
CA PHE A 480 19.10 1.92 1.48
C PHE A 480 18.53 2.03 2.89
N ILE A 481 17.73 3.06 3.12
CA ILE A 481 16.82 3.16 4.27
C ILE A 481 15.40 3.23 3.71
N VAL A 482 14.50 2.35 4.16
CA VAL A 482 13.07 2.48 3.85
C VAL A 482 12.55 3.72 4.55
N SER A 483 12.19 4.76 3.81
CA SER A 483 11.92 6.08 4.38
C SER A 483 10.49 6.57 4.15
N ASP A 484 9.72 5.86 3.33
CA ASP A 484 8.28 6.07 3.10
C ASP A 484 7.62 4.78 2.60
N ARG A 485 6.30 4.70 2.77
CA ARG A 485 5.44 3.85 1.96
C ARG A 485 4.95 4.60 0.72
N SER A 486 4.94 3.95 -0.45
CA SER A 486 4.42 4.58 -1.69
C SER A 486 3.78 3.58 -2.67
N GLY A 487 3.35 4.07 -3.85
CA GLY A 487 2.81 3.24 -4.94
C GLY A 487 3.88 2.59 -5.84
N SER A 488 5.16 2.66 -5.47
CA SER A 488 6.27 2.04 -6.21
C SER A 488 7.45 1.75 -5.28
N VAL A 489 8.29 0.78 -5.64
CA VAL A 489 9.68 0.77 -5.14
C VAL A 489 10.44 1.85 -5.89
N ALA A 490 10.94 2.87 -5.18
CA ALA A 490 11.55 4.05 -5.76
C ALA A 490 12.79 4.52 -5.00
N VAL A 491 13.89 4.71 -5.73
CA VAL A 491 15.09 5.39 -5.24
C VAL A 491 14.95 6.87 -5.57
N ILE A 492 15.19 7.74 -4.58
CA ILE A 492 14.89 9.18 -4.69
C ILE A 492 16.13 9.97 -5.11
N GLY A 493 16.00 10.78 -6.16
CA GLY A 493 16.98 11.79 -6.56
C GLY A 493 16.49 13.21 -6.27
N GLU A 494 17.42 14.15 -6.17
CA GLU A 494 17.12 15.58 -6.11
C GLU A 494 16.21 16.00 -7.29
N ALA A 495 15.25 16.90 -7.09
CA ALA A 495 14.37 17.38 -8.16
C ALA A 495 15.08 18.26 -9.20
N GLY A 496 16.30 18.75 -8.89
CA GLY A 496 17.06 19.68 -9.72
C GLY A 496 16.38 21.03 -9.97
N LEU A 497 15.28 21.32 -9.27
CA LEU A 497 14.47 22.53 -9.44
C LEU A 497 15.26 23.81 -9.11
N ARG A 498 16.24 23.74 -8.20
CA ARG A 498 17.20 24.83 -7.94
C ARG A 498 17.97 25.20 -9.21
N GLU A 499 18.64 24.24 -9.81
CA GLU A 499 19.44 24.48 -11.01
C GLU A 499 18.56 24.84 -12.21
N GLN A 500 17.39 24.21 -12.35
CA GLN A 500 16.43 24.55 -13.40
C GLN A 500 15.85 25.97 -13.22
N SER A 501 15.65 26.46 -12.00
CA SER A 501 15.26 27.85 -11.74
C SER A 501 16.35 28.85 -12.13
N LEU A 502 17.63 28.50 -11.96
CA LEU A 502 18.76 29.39 -12.22
C LEU A 502 19.25 29.37 -13.68
N THR A 503 19.13 28.22 -14.36
CA THR A 503 19.66 27.99 -15.73
C THR A 503 18.57 27.89 -16.80
N GLY A 504 17.31 27.76 -16.41
CA GLY A 504 16.18 27.44 -17.30
C GLY A 504 16.14 25.98 -17.77
N THR A 505 17.13 25.15 -17.46
CA THR A 505 17.30 23.80 -18.01
C THR A 505 17.18 22.73 -16.92
N ASN A 506 16.41 21.66 -17.17
CA ASN A 506 16.42 20.50 -16.27
C ASN A 506 17.77 19.77 -16.41
N PRO A 507 18.56 19.59 -15.33
CA PRO A 507 19.87 18.94 -15.41
C PRO A 507 19.80 17.42 -15.69
N TRP A 508 18.71 16.75 -15.29
CA TRP A 508 18.65 15.28 -15.30
C TRP A 508 18.84 14.62 -16.66
N PRO A 509 18.20 15.06 -17.77
CA PRO A 509 18.44 14.44 -19.08
C PRO A 509 19.92 14.42 -19.51
N GLY A 510 20.69 15.44 -19.12
CA GLY A 510 22.14 15.48 -19.35
C GLY A 510 22.91 14.56 -18.42
N LEU A 511 22.62 14.59 -17.12
CA LEU A 511 23.27 13.74 -16.11
C LEU A 511 23.01 12.23 -16.31
N LEU A 512 21.84 11.88 -16.85
CA LEU A 512 21.48 10.49 -17.19
C LEU A 512 22.03 10.06 -18.57
N GLY A 513 22.76 10.93 -19.29
CA GLY A 513 23.32 10.62 -20.61
C GLY A 513 22.26 10.31 -21.67
N GLY A 514 21.08 10.90 -21.57
CA GLY A 514 19.92 10.59 -22.41
C GLY A 514 19.10 9.36 -21.98
N THR A 515 19.51 8.64 -20.93
CA THR A 515 18.71 7.57 -20.33
C THR A 515 17.44 8.17 -19.69
N PRO A 516 16.22 7.70 -20.01
CA PRO A 516 15.01 8.13 -19.31
C PRO A 516 15.06 7.78 -17.83
N SER A 517 14.45 8.58 -16.95
CA SER A 517 14.48 8.33 -15.49
C SER A 517 13.90 6.96 -15.11
N TYR A 518 12.83 6.52 -15.77
CA TYR A 518 12.22 5.19 -15.58
C TYR A 518 13.10 4.02 -16.07
N GLU A 519 14.23 4.29 -16.73
CA GLU A 519 15.18 3.29 -17.23
C GLU A 519 16.47 3.20 -16.39
N VAL A 520 16.70 4.14 -15.48
CA VAL A 520 17.97 4.24 -14.72
C VAL A 520 18.27 2.97 -13.91
N MET A 521 17.25 2.38 -13.31
CA MET A 521 17.36 1.15 -12.50
C MET A 521 17.22 -0.14 -13.31
N ARG A 522 17.23 -0.08 -14.65
CA ARG A 522 17.16 -1.29 -15.49
C ARG A 522 18.33 -2.21 -15.15
N ASN A 523 18.03 -3.51 -15.06
CA ASN A 523 18.95 -4.58 -14.68
C ASN A 523 19.54 -4.44 -13.26
N PHE A 524 18.99 -3.58 -12.40
CA PHE A 524 19.42 -3.52 -11.01
C PHE A 524 19.11 -4.86 -10.29
N PRO A 525 20.09 -5.45 -9.56
CA PRO A 525 20.00 -6.79 -8.96
C PRO A 525 19.12 -6.86 -7.70
N TRP A 526 17.81 -6.68 -7.86
CA TRP A 526 16.84 -6.76 -6.76
C TRP A 526 16.79 -8.15 -6.10
N GLU A 527 17.20 -9.22 -6.79
CA GLU A 527 17.37 -10.57 -6.22
C GLU A 527 18.53 -10.73 -5.23
N ALA A 528 19.51 -9.83 -5.25
CA ALA A 528 20.67 -9.89 -4.37
C ALA A 528 20.59 -8.87 -3.21
N ILE A 529 19.42 -8.26 -3.01
CA ILE A 529 19.14 -7.45 -1.82
C ILE A 529 19.17 -8.34 -0.57
N GLN A 530 19.70 -7.77 0.50
CA GLN A 530 19.76 -8.33 1.84
C GLN A 530 19.21 -7.30 2.82
N VAL A 531 18.15 -7.64 3.55
CA VAL A 531 17.60 -6.80 4.63
C VAL A 531 18.43 -6.98 5.91
N VAL A 532 18.88 -5.86 6.48
CA VAL A 532 19.63 -5.79 7.75
C VAL A 532 18.68 -5.99 8.92
N ALA A 533 19.19 -6.55 10.02
CA ALA A 533 18.43 -6.76 11.24
C ALA A 533 17.72 -5.48 11.74
N LYS A 534 16.49 -5.63 12.22
CA LYS A 534 15.69 -4.57 12.83
C LYS A 534 16.51 -3.82 13.91
N ASP A 535 16.37 -2.49 13.91
CA ASP A 535 17.02 -1.55 14.84
C ASP A 535 18.56 -1.54 14.82
N TRP A 536 19.20 -2.14 13.81
CA TRP A 536 20.65 -2.14 13.72
C TRP A 536 21.22 -0.72 13.57
N GLY A 537 22.18 -0.38 14.44
CA GLY A 537 22.78 0.95 14.53
C GLY A 537 22.05 1.91 15.48
N ALA A 538 20.92 1.50 16.09
CA ALA A 538 20.25 2.31 17.09
C ALA A 538 21.19 2.66 18.27
N PRO A 539 21.11 3.89 18.82
CA PRO A 539 21.78 4.24 20.06
C PRO A 539 21.40 3.28 21.19
N ALA A 540 22.35 3.00 22.09
CA ALA A 540 22.03 2.31 23.33
C ALA A 540 21.11 3.19 24.19
N ASN A 541 20.05 2.58 24.72
CA ASN A 541 19.07 3.22 25.63
C ASN A 541 19.64 3.42 27.04
#